data_AF-A0A699SLS0-F1
#
_entry.id   AF-A0A699SLS0-F1
#
_cell.length_a   1.000
_cell.length_b   1.000
_cell.length_c   1.000
_cell.angle_alpha   90.00
_cell.angle_beta   90.00
_cell.angle_gamma   90.00
#
_symmetry.space_group_name_H-M   'P 1'
#
loop_
_entity.id
_entity.type
_entity.pdbx_description
1 polymer ?
#
loop_
_entity_poly.entity_id
_entity_poly.type
_entity_poly.pdbx_seq_one_letter_code
_entity_poly.pdbx_strand_id
1 'polypeptide(L)'
;MVQDDGISIPYQQLCYGEQVKFSTCTFFGNALAWWNSHMKTVTQDVVYAMDWKTLKKMMTGKYCLRMIHEESNEVEKYVSGLLDMIRGNVMSYQPKTMEKAIEFANDQMDQKVLT
;
A
#
# COMPACT_ATOMS: atom_id res chain seq x y z
N MET A 1 29.68 17.90 8.60
CA MET A 1 30.01 18.75 9.75
C MET A 1 29.89 17.88 10.99
N VAL A 2 31.02 17.68 11.66
CA VAL A 2 31.21 16.71 12.74
C VAL A 2 30.93 17.44 14.06
N GLN A 3 30.22 16.80 15.00
CA GLN A 3 30.21 17.20 16.40
C GLN A 3 31.02 16.17 17.21
N ASP A 4 31.78 16.72 18.14
CA ASP A 4 33.09 16.28 18.64
C ASP A 4 32.96 15.71 20.06
N ASP A 5 32.08 14.72 20.23
CA ASP A 5 31.92 14.02 21.50
C ASP A 5 32.13 12.53 21.24
N GLY A 6 33.31 12.02 21.60
CA GLY A 6 33.84 10.67 21.32
C GLY A 6 33.04 9.47 21.86
N ILE A 7 31.72 9.52 21.81
CA ILE A 7 30.80 8.41 22.00
C ILE A 7 30.53 7.81 20.62
N SER A 8 31.11 6.64 20.35
CA SER A 8 30.75 5.83 19.18
C SER A 8 29.33 5.29 19.39
N ILE A 9 28.33 6.08 19.03
CA ILE A 9 26.95 5.60 18.96
C ILE A 9 26.89 4.71 17.71
N PRO A 10 26.59 3.40 17.82
CA PRO A 10 26.56 2.52 16.67
C PRO A 10 25.55 3.06 15.65
N TYR A 11 25.93 3.04 14.37
CA TYR A 11 25.11 3.56 13.27
C TYR A 11 23.65 3.08 13.32
N GLN A 12 23.41 1.86 13.81
CA GLN A 12 22.08 1.29 14.02
C GLN A 12 21.20 2.06 15.02
N GLN A 13 21.78 2.67 16.07
CA GLN A 13 21.05 3.45 17.08
C GLN A 13 20.71 4.86 16.56
N LEU A 14 21.59 5.47 15.78
CA LEU A 14 21.32 6.71 15.02
C LEU A 14 20.21 6.49 13.98
N CYS A 15 20.22 5.34 13.30
CA CYS A 15 19.14 4.96 12.39
C CYS A 15 17.78 4.79 13.08
N TYR A 16 17.70 4.47 14.38
CA TYR A 16 16.42 4.29 15.07
C TYR A 16 15.70 5.61 15.34
N GLY A 17 16.44 6.67 15.69
CA GLY A 17 15.89 8.01 15.94
C GLY A 17 15.63 8.83 14.68
N GLU A 18 16.32 8.55 13.57
CA GLU A 18 16.22 9.35 12.33
C GLU A 18 15.55 8.61 11.16
N GLN A 19 15.01 7.42 11.41
CA GLN A 19 14.33 6.57 10.42
C GLN A 19 13.21 7.32 9.69
N VAL A 20 12.42 8.12 10.42
CA VAL A 20 11.36 8.95 9.83
C VAL A 20 11.96 9.98 8.87
N LYS A 21 13.00 10.72 9.28
CA LYS A 21 13.69 11.70 8.42
C LYS A 21 14.15 11.07 7.10
N PHE A 22 14.86 9.95 7.19
CA PHE A 22 15.39 9.25 6.02
C PHE A 22 14.26 8.75 5.09
N SER A 23 13.21 8.15 5.67
CA SER A 23 12.09 7.62 4.88
C SER A 23 11.31 8.71 4.15
N THR A 24 11.20 9.91 4.72
CA THR A 24 10.42 11.00 4.09
C THR A 24 11.09 11.53 2.82
N CYS A 25 12.41 11.35 2.69
CA CYS A 25 13.15 11.66 1.47
C CYS A 25 12.80 10.74 0.29
N THR A 26 12.15 9.60 0.54
CA THR A 26 11.72 8.67 -0.52
C THR A 26 10.27 8.91 -0.96
N PHE A 27 9.56 9.87 -0.35
CA PHE A 27 8.21 10.20 -0.76
C PHE A 27 8.21 10.97 -2.08
N PHE A 28 7.36 10.55 -3.02
CA PHE A 28 7.17 11.22 -4.30
C PHE A 28 5.70 11.52 -4.57
N GLY A 29 5.45 12.51 -5.43
CA GLY A 29 4.11 12.89 -5.89
C GLY A 29 3.13 13.17 -4.74
N ASN A 30 1.97 12.48 -4.78
CA ASN A 30 0.89 12.69 -3.82
C ASN A 30 1.29 12.39 -2.36
N ALA A 31 2.24 11.48 -2.13
CA ALA A 31 2.76 11.16 -0.79
C ALA A 31 3.55 12.32 -0.19
N LEU A 32 4.42 12.94 -1.00
CA LEU A 32 5.23 14.09 -0.57
C LEU A 32 4.35 15.31 -0.29
N ALA A 33 3.38 15.61 -1.15
CA ALA A 33 2.45 16.71 -0.96
C ALA A 33 1.64 16.55 0.34
N TRP A 34 1.17 15.33 0.61
CA TRP A 34 0.48 15.03 1.85
C TRP A 34 1.38 15.17 3.08
N TRP A 35 2.61 14.62 3.03
CA TRP A 35 3.56 14.71 4.15
C TRP A 35 3.91 16.16 4.49
N ASN A 36 4.14 17.00 3.48
CA ASN A 36 4.40 18.42 3.67
C ASN A 36 3.20 19.16 4.27
N SER A 37 1.97 18.80 3.89
CA SER A 37 0.76 19.32 4.53
C SER A 37 0.64 18.83 5.97
N HIS A 38 0.97 17.57 6.23
CA HIS A 38 0.91 16.98 7.56
C HIS A 38 1.91 17.64 8.52
N MET A 39 3.14 17.89 8.07
CA MET A 39 4.16 18.66 8.80
C MET A 39 3.78 20.12 9.05
N LYS A 40 2.93 20.72 8.21
CA LYS A 40 2.41 22.08 8.48
C LYS A 40 1.34 22.07 9.58
N THR A 41 0.59 20.98 9.69
CA THR A 41 -0.49 20.83 10.68
C THR A 41 -0.01 20.28 12.02
N VAL A 42 1.02 19.43 12.01
CA VAL A 42 1.62 18.81 13.18
C VAL A 42 3.00 19.41 13.35
N THR A 43 3.26 20.04 14.50
CA THR A 43 4.52 20.76 14.76
C THR A 43 5.72 19.85 14.52
N GLN A 44 6.79 20.42 13.95
CA GLN A 44 7.99 19.69 13.52
C GLN A 44 8.57 18.76 14.60
N ASP A 45 8.55 19.17 15.87
CA ASP A 45 9.03 18.39 17.00
C ASP A 45 8.17 17.14 17.27
N VAL A 46 6.85 17.22 17.08
CA VAL A 46 5.93 16.10 17.26
C VAL A 46 6.06 15.10 16.12
N VAL A 47 6.33 15.59 14.90
CA VAL A 47 6.51 14.74 13.72
C VAL A 47 7.83 13.97 13.77
N TYR A 48 8.94 14.62 14.16
CA TYR A 48 10.23 13.95 14.27
C TYR A 48 10.38 13.12 15.54
N ALA A 49 9.52 13.34 16.55
CA ALA A 49 9.36 12.43 17.68
C ALA A 49 8.42 11.25 17.38
N MET A 50 7.82 11.16 16.20
CA MET A 50 6.89 10.07 15.88
C MET A 50 7.65 8.76 15.63
N ASP A 51 7.11 7.67 16.18
CA ASP A 51 7.64 6.33 15.92
C ASP A 51 7.48 5.95 14.45
N TRP A 52 8.49 5.28 13.89
CA TRP A 52 8.45 4.68 12.55
C TRP A 52 7.23 3.77 12.33
N LYS A 53 6.75 3.11 13.39
CA LYS A 53 5.53 2.28 13.36
C LYS A 53 4.29 3.12 13.03
N THR A 54 4.20 4.32 13.59
CA THR A 54 3.09 5.25 13.35
C THR A 54 3.15 5.79 11.93
N LEU A 55 4.33 6.22 11.45
CA LEU A 55 4.52 6.67 10.07
C LEU A 55 4.11 5.59 9.05
N LYS A 56 4.59 4.35 9.25
CA LYS A 56 4.18 3.22 8.40
C LYS A 56 2.67 3.02 8.40
N LYS A 57 2.02 3.06 9.57
CA LYS A 57 0.56 2.91 9.65
C LYS A 57 -0.18 4.00 8.87
N MET A 58 0.28 5.25 8.93
CA MET A 58 -0.31 6.36 8.19
C MET A 58 -0.13 6.20 6.68
N MET A 59 1.08 5.84 6.24
CA MET A 59 1.39 5.60 4.84
C MET A 59 0.58 4.43 4.26
N THR A 60 0.54 3.30 4.96
CA THR A 60 -0.24 2.12 4.57
C THR A 60 -1.74 2.42 4.57
N GLY A 61 -2.26 3.11 5.58
CA GLY A 61 -3.67 3.48 5.63
C GLY A 61 -4.09 4.41 4.49
N LYS A 62 -3.24 5.36 4.12
CA LYS A 62 -3.57 6.35 3.08
C LYS A 62 -3.36 5.84 1.65
N TYR A 63 -2.29 5.07 1.41
CA TYR A 63 -1.91 4.66 0.06
C TYR A 63 -2.08 3.17 -0.20
N CYS A 64 -1.83 2.26 0.75
CA CYS A 64 -2.02 0.82 0.51
C CYS A 64 -3.50 0.40 0.53
N LEU A 65 -4.32 0.94 1.44
CA LEU A 65 -5.78 0.69 1.39
C LEU A 65 -6.39 1.17 0.09
N ARG A 66 -5.91 2.30 -0.44
CA ARG A 66 -6.37 2.84 -1.72
C ARG A 66 -6.05 1.89 -2.87
N MET A 67 -4.84 1.32 -2.91
CA MET A 67 -4.47 0.33 -3.94
C MET A 67 -5.34 -0.93 -3.86
N ILE A 68 -5.59 -1.46 -2.65
CA ILE A 68 -6.46 -2.63 -2.46
C ILE A 68 -7.91 -2.33 -2.87
N HIS A 69 -8.42 -1.14 -2.56
CA HIS A 69 -9.77 -0.72 -2.98
C HIS A 69 -9.85 -0.54 -4.51
N GLU A 70 -8.80 -0.04 -5.14
CA GLU A 70 -8.72 0.17 -6.58
C GLU A 70 -8.68 -1.17 -7.32
N GLU A 71 -7.84 -2.13 -6.88
CA GLU A 71 -7.83 -3.50 -7.38
C GLU A 71 -9.18 -4.21 -7.20
N SER A 72 -9.82 -4.07 -6.03
CA SER A 72 -11.14 -4.66 -5.78
C SER A 72 -12.22 -4.08 -6.69
N ASN A 73 -12.17 -2.78 -6.98
CA ASN A 73 -13.13 -2.11 -7.87
C ASN A 73 -12.95 -2.55 -9.33
N GLU A 74 -11.71 -2.79 -9.76
CA GLU A 74 -11.44 -3.34 -11.11
C GLU A 74 -11.94 -4.77 -11.26
N VAL A 75 -11.71 -5.61 -10.24
CA VAL A 75 -12.25 -6.99 -10.20
C VAL A 75 -13.77 -6.98 -10.25
N GLU A 76 -14.44 -6.14 -9.46
CA GLU A 76 -15.91 -6.06 -9.46
C GLU A 76 -16.46 -5.64 -10.83
N LYS A 77 -15.83 -4.64 -11.47
CA LYS A 77 -16.19 -4.22 -12.83
C LYS A 77 -16.03 -5.36 -13.83
N TYR A 78 -14.92 -6.09 -13.78
CA TYR A 78 -14.69 -7.25 -14.64
C TYR A 78 -15.78 -8.31 -14.45
N VAL A 79 -16.05 -8.70 -13.20
CA VAL A 79 -17.03 -9.74 -12.89
C VAL A 79 -18.45 -9.31 -13.28
N SER A 80 -18.76 -8.01 -13.20
CA SER A 80 -20.05 -7.47 -13.66
C SER A 80 -20.26 -7.55 -15.18
N GLY A 81 -19.18 -7.61 -15.96
CA GLY A 81 -19.21 -7.74 -17.43
C GLY A 81 -19.21 -9.18 -17.95
N LEU A 82 -19.10 -10.18 -17.07
CA LEU A 82 -19.10 -11.59 -17.45
C LEU A 82 -20.51 -12.11 -17.73
N LEU A 83 -20.60 -13.15 -18.57
CA LEU A 83 -21.83 -13.91 -18.78
C LEU A 83 -22.36 -14.47 -17.46
N ASP A 84 -23.67 -14.41 -17.24
CA ASP A 84 -24.32 -14.82 -15.98
C ASP A 84 -23.97 -16.26 -15.56
N MET A 85 -23.77 -17.16 -16.52
CA MET A 85 -23.38 -18.56 -16.30
C MET A 85 -21.99 -18.74 -15.66
N ILE A 86 -21.11 -17.74 -15.78
CA ILE A 86 -19.73 -17.76 -15.27
C ILE A 86 -19.62 -16.83 -14.05
N ARG A 87 -20.32 -15.69 -14.12
CA ARG A 87 -20.35 -14.66 -13.08
C ARG A 87 -20.65 -15.23 -11.68
N GLY A 88 -21.66 -16.08 -11.54
CA GLY A 88 -22.02 -16.67 -10.25
C GLY A 88 -20.88 -17.48 -9.63
N ASN A 89 -20.14 -18.24 -10.45
CA ASN A 89 -19.04 -19.07 -9.99
C ASN A 89 -17.80 -18.22 -9.68
N VAL A 90 -17.46 -17.24 -10.53
CA VAL A 90 -16.36 -16.31 -10.28
C VAL A 90 -16.61 -15.48 -9.00
N MET A 91 -17.84 -15.00 -8.77
CA MET A 91 -18.21 -14.31 -7.54
C MET A 91 -18.02 -15.19 -6.30
N SER A 92 -18.37 -16.48 -6.39
CA SER A 92 -18.18 -17.43 -5.29
C SER A 92 -16.72 -17.72 -4.96
N TYR A 93 -15.83 -17.63 -5.96
CA TYR A 93 -14.39 -17.77 -5.80
C TYR A 93 -13.72 -16.57 -5.11
N GLN A 94 -14.41 -15.43 -5.03
CA GLN A 94 -13.94 -14.19 -4.38
C GLN A 94 -12.50 -13.80 -4.77
N PRO A 95 -12.23 -13.57 -6.07
CA PRO A 95 -10.89 -13.21 -6.52
C PRO A 95 -10.45 -11.88 -5.92
N LYS A 96 -9.21 -11.87 -5.41
CA LYS A 96 -8.58 -10.65 -4.85
C LYS A 96 -7.86 -9.80 -5.88
N THR A 97 -7.58 -10.37 -7.05
CA THR A 97 -6.85 -9.72 -8.14
C THR A 97 -7.49 -10.07 -9.47
N MET A 98 -7.26 -9.21 -10.46
CA MET A 98 -7.78 -9.39 -11.82
C MET A 98 -7.30 -10.70 -12.46
N GLU A 99 -6.01 -11.02 -12.31
CA GLU A 99 -5.41 -12.25 -12.87
C GLU A 99 -6.13 -13.51 -12.39
N LYS A 100 -6.43 -13.59 -11.09
CA LYS A 100 -7.16 -14.73 -10.51
C LYS A 100 -8.60 -14.82 -11.00
N ALA A 101 -9.24 -13.68 -11.26
CA ALA A 101 -10.59 -13.66 -11.83
C ALA A 101 -10.59 -14.16 -13.28
N ILE A 102 -9.58 -13.77 -14.07
CA ILE A 102 -9.41 -14.18 -15.46
C ILE A 102 -9.08 -15.67 -15.56
N GLU A 103 -8.11 -16.14 -14.78
CA GLU A 103 -7.71 -17.55 -14.73
C GLU A 103 -8.92 -18.46 -14.45
N PHE A 104 -9.67 -18.15 -13.38
CA PHE A 104 -10.85 -18.95 -13.03
C PHE A 104 -11.96 -18.89 -14.08
N ALA A 105 -12.19 -17.73 -14.70
CA ALA A 105 -13.18 -17.60 -15.77
C ALA A 105 -12.81 -18.45 -16.99
N ASN A 106 -11.52 -18.52 -17.34
CA ASN A 106 -11.02 -19.33 -18.45
C ASN A 106 -11.14 -20.82 -18.15
N ASP A 107 -10.70 -21.27 -16.97
CA ASP A 107 -10.84 -22.66 -16.55
C ASP A 107 -12.30 -23.13 -16.62
N GLN A 108 -13.23 -22.26 -16.24
CA GLN A 108 -14.66 -22.56 -16.27
C GLN A 108 -15.21 -22.63 -17.71
N MET A 109 -14.66 -21.84 -18.64
CA MET A 109 -15.01 -21.93 -20.07
C MET A 109 -14.47 -23.21 -20.68
N ASP A 110 -13.21 -23.56 -20.43
CA ASP A 110 -12.58 -24.78 -20.95
C ASP A 110 -13.31 -26.04 -20.46
N GLN A 111 -13.74 -26.05 -19.20
CA GLN A 111 -14.51 -27.16 -18.64
C GLN A 111 -15.90 -27.31 -19.29
N LYS A 112 -16.51 -26.23 -19.79
CA LYS A 112 -17.85 -26.25 -20.42
C LYS A 112 -17.80 -26.44 -21.94
N VAL A 113 -16.69 -26.13 -22.61
CA VAL A 113 -16.50 -26.39 -24.06
C VAL A 113 -16.27 -27.88 -24.34
N LEU A 114 -15.82 -28.64 -23.34
CA LEU A 114 -15.56 -30.08 -23.43
C LEU A 114 -16.78 -30.98 -23.12
N THR A 115 -17.99 -30.43 -22.96
CA THR A 115 -19.23 -31.21 -22.70
C THR A 115 -20.29 -30.91 -23.76
#